data_AF-A0A817YN50-F1
#
_entry.id   AF-A0A817YN50-F1
#
_cell.length_a   1.000
_cell.length_b   1.000
_cell.length_c   1.000
_cell.angle_alpha   90.00
_cell.angle_beta   90.00
_cell.angle_gamma   90.00
#
_symmetry.space_group_name_H-M   'P 1'
#
loop_
_entity.id
_entity.type
_entity.pdbx_description
1 polymer ?
#
loop_
_entity_poly.entity_id
_entity_poly.type
_entity_poly.pdbx_seq_one_letter_code
_entity_poly.pdbx_strand_id
1 'polypeptide(L)'
;MLLEKFLFPAPNPSHYTLTSHREHLFWLPSDSNSTKTPSIPCMLYSLSPEAQYFIIWCHGNGCDIGSMDMTLTTLSRRLRAHVLIFEYPAYGLLKGITSSPSQASINNHAERAYSFVRDTLKWPTDRIIIYGHSIGSGAACHLASTQPVGALILQSAYTSISNLVREKIGLLSKIITGPFWDNCEAMKRITCPTLFIHGQRDTLIPSYHSQRLFDSLNLLDKKQLAFLPNDDHNSISDPMILKYAVPFLNQHFHPATEPLPRIEIDPILREPSPINPNSKSSIAKHRCYSRSVVCTNFSLPNLFGRGEKLGVDYSYSNRGNTEGRIFYSMPTKLDPNKQFSISLFRSYFDNTWSSFKQDDHGVNISYNIPLGIVPNAVHSFTWEGVWRSVLAASSATSLDVRKDAGHSLKSSLKYTATIDSRDHPVIAQRGSFSQSSLELAGLGGDSQFVKWSTQHQINLPLPLKSIFQWCFSAGAIWPLLQRGNQTIKINDRFFLGGPLNVRGFDYHGAGPHSEGAALGGDCYWATGLHLYTPLPFLYHRENLMSYVRLHYFLNAGNVFNTQSVHSVPSFLSQLTNATRLSCGLGVVLNLMNVARLELNYTLPLWTQVHDRVIKGFQFGVGFTFI
;
A
#
# COMPACT_ATOMS: atom_id res chain seq x y z
N MET A 1 -12.43 13.64 -8.59
CA MET A 1 -11.70 12.35 -8.44
C MET A 1 -10.19 12.43 -8.69
N LEU A 2 -9.67 12.76 -9.89
CA LEU A 2 -8.20 12.88 -10.12
C LEU A 2 -7.58 14.12 -9.45
N LEU A 3 -8.34 15.22 -9.43
CA LEU A 3 -7.89 16.52 -8.92
C LEU A 3 -7.78 16.58 -7.38
N GLU A 4 -8.73 15.96 -6.68
CA GLU A 4 -8.75 15.90 -5.21
C GLU A 4 -7.54 15.14 -4.64
N LYS A 5 -7.08 14.10 -5.34
CA LYS A 5 -5.86 13.38 -4.98
C LYS A 5 -4.58 14.22 -5.16
N PHE A 6 -4.60 15.24 -6.01
CA PHE A 6 -3.47 16.15 -6.20
C PHE A 6 -3.43 17.23 -5.13
N LEU A 7 -4.59 17.68 -4.65
CA LEU A 7 -4.70 18.72 -3.62
C LEU A 7 -4.46 18.17 -2.21
N PHE A 8 -4.78 16.90 -1.98
CA PHE A 8 -4.63 16.23 -0.68
C PHE A 8 -3.75 14.97 -0.79
N PRO A 9 -2.43 15.11 -1.02
CA PRO A 9 -1.47 14.02 -0.90
C PRO A 9 -1.38 13.52 0.56
N ALA A 10 -1.88 12.32 0.80
CA ALA A 10 -1.64 11.59 2.05
C ALA A 10 -0.23 10.98 2.07
N PRO A 11 0.43 10.90 3.24
CA PRO A 11 1.66 10.14 3.41
C PRO A 11 1.58 8.71 2.85
N ASN A 12 2.69 8.23 2.29
CA ASN A 12 2.81 6.86 1.82
C ASN A 12 4.24 6.33 2.02
N PRO A 13 4.48 5.40 2.96
CA PRO A 13 3.50 4.80 3.88
C PRO A 13 2.93 5.79 4.91
N SER A 14 1.85 5.40 5.60
CA SER A 14 1.35 6.10 6.80
C SER A 14 2.40 6.05 7.91
N HIS A 15 2.55 7.11 8.70
CA HIS A 15 3.50 7.15 9.83
C HIS A 15 2.99 6.41 11.07
N TYR A 16 1.73 6.00 11.08
CA TYR A 16 1.14 5.19 12.14
C TYR A 16 0.35 4.00 11.58
N THR A 17 0.23 2.98 12.42
CA THR A 17 -0.52 1.75 12.22
C THR A 17 -1.53 1.54 13.36
N LEU A 18 -2.32 0.48 13.30
CA LEU A 18 -3.25 0.08 14.38
C LEU A 18 -2.55 -0.20 15.72
N THR A 19 -1.23 -0.45 15.71
CA THR A 19 -0.48 -0.83 16.91
C THR A 19 0.44 0.26 17.46
N SER A 20 0.66 1.35 16.72
CA SER A 20 1.45 2.49 17.17
C SER A 20 0.59 3.49 17.96
N HIS A 21 1.22 4.24 18.87
CA HIS A 21 0.57 5.30 19.69
C HIS A 21 -0.67 4.82 20.46
N ARG A 22 -0.69 3.58 20.97
CA ARG A 22 -1.85 2.99 21.68
C ARG A 22 -2.36 3.83 22.86
N GLU A 23 -1.48 4.59 23.48
CA GLU A 23 -1.82 5.49 24.59
C GLU A 23 -2.72 6.65 24.15
N HIS A 24 -2.54 7.13 22.91
CA HIS A 24 -3.24 8.29 22.34
C HIS A 24 -4.34 7.92 21.35
N LEU A 25 -4.15 6.82 20.60
CA LEU A 25 -5.00 6.43 19.48
C LEU A 25 -6.35 5.87 19.96
N PHE A 26 -7.43 6.39 19.40
CA PHE A 26 -8.80 5.92 19.59
C PHE A 26 -9.65 6.21 18.33
N TRP A 27 -10.88 5.72 18.29
CA TRP A 27 -11.77 5.81 17.15
C TRP A 27 -13.08 6.52 17.52
N LEU A 28 -13.41 7.58 16.79
CA LEU A 28 -14.75 8.16 16.86
C LEU A 28 -15.74 7.21 16.18
N PRO A 29 -16.83 6.81 16.85
CA PRO A 29 -17.76 5.81 16.34
C PRO A 29 -18.50 6.35 15.12
N SER A 30 -18.85 5.47 14.18
CA SER A 30 -19.73 5.83 13.05
C SER A 30 -21.05 6.41 13.56
N ASP A 31 -21.64 7.33 12.80
CA ASP A 31 -23.01 7.77 13.05
C ASP A 31 -23.94 6.55 13.02
N SER A 32 -24.73 6.37 14.09
CA SER A 32 -25.61 5.21 14.31
C SER A 32 -26.69 5.04 13.22
N ASN A 33 -26.96 6.10 12.45
CA ASN A 33 -27.95 6.13 11.38
C ASN A 33 -27.37 5.89 9.98
N SER A 34 -26.07 5.64 9.83
CA SER A 34 -25.42 5.48 8.53
C SER A 34 -24.48 4.28 8.52
N THR A 35 -24.85 3.24 7.76
CA THR A 35 -24.00 2.07 7.47
C THR A 35 -22.82 2.38 6.53
N LYS A 36 -22.64 3.65 6.12
CA LYS A 36 -21.67 4.09 5.09
C LYS A 36 -20.51 4.91 5.63
N THR A 37 -20.56 5.36 6.88
CA THR A 37 -19.54 6.25 7.48
C THR A 37 -18.58 5.43 8.32
N PRO A 38 -17.28 5.34 8.00
CA PRO A 38 -16.35 4.62 8.87
C PRO A 38 -16.08 5.38 10.16
N SER A 39 -15.56 4.64 11.15
CA SER A 39 -14.98 5.24 12.36
C SER A 39 -13.77 6.12 11.99
N ILE A 40 -13.56 7.20 12.74
CA ILE A 40 -12.47 8.15 12.47
C ILE A 40 -11.32 7.89 13.46
N PRO A 41 -10.14 7.46 12.99
CA PRO A 41 -8.94 7.41 13.82
C PRO A 41 -8.60 8.81 14.34
N CYS A 42 -8.41 8.93 15.64
CA CYS A 42 -8.04 10.16 16.32
C CYS A 42 -6.93 9.88 17.34
N MET A 43 -6.12 10.88 17.64
CA MET A 43 -5.19 10.83 18.77
C MET A 43 -5.52 11.92 19.78
N LEU A 44 -5.62 11.55 21.05
CA LEU A 44 -5.82 12.47 22.17
C LEU A 44 -4.57 12.53 23.05
N TYR A 45 -3.99 13.70 23.14
CA TYR A 45 -2.94 14.06 24.08
C TYR A 45 -3.61 14.69 25.30
N SER A 46 -3.83 13.91 26.35
CA SER A 46 -4.54 14.36 27.54
C SER A 46 -3.58 14.85 28.63
N LEU A 47 -3.98 15.92 29.33
CA LEU A 47 -3.23 16.51 30.42
C LEU A 47 -4.16 16.81 31.61
N SER A 48 -4.73 15.76 32.21
CA SER A 48 -5.60 15.89 33.40
C SER A 48 -4.76 15.89 34.69
N PRO A 49 -5.04 16.74 35.70
CA PRO A 49 -6.08 17.78 35.77
C PRO A 49 -5.58 19.19 35.35
N GLU A 50 -4.41 19.28 34.74
CA GLU A 50 -3.69 20.54 34.54
C GLU A 50 -4.20 21.37 33.35
N ALA A 51 -4.94 20.74 32.44
CA ALA A 51 -5.43 21.34 31.21
C ALA A 51 -6.44 22.47 31.47
N GLN A 52 -6.21 23.61 30.81
CA GLN A 52 -7.07 24.79 30.84
C GLN A 52 -7.92 24.94 29.57
N TYR A 53 -7.48 24.28 28.50
CA TYR A 53 -8.04 24.38 27.16
C TYR A 53 -8.17 23.02 26.49
N PHE A 54 -8.99 22.97 25.45
CA PHE A 54 -9.08 21.83 24.56
C PHE A 54 -8.81 22.28 23.12
N ILE A 55 -7.72 21.80 22.53
CA ILE A 55 -7.32 22.13 21.17
C ILE A 55 -7.80 21.03 20.23
N ILE A 56 -8.56 21.40 19.19
CA ILE A 56 -8.87 20.52 18.06
C ILE A 56 -7.94 20.90 16.91
N TRP A 57 -7.08 19.98 16.52
CA TRP A 57 -6.02 20.19 15.55
C TRP A 57 -6.41 19.70 14.15
N CYS A 58 -6.53 20.64 13.22
CA CYS A 58 -6.70 20.40 11.79
C CYS A 58 -5.31 20.39 11.12
N HIS A 59 -4.81 19.20 10.79
CA HIS A 59 -3.43 19.02 10.33
C HIS A 59 -3.17 19.52 8.90
N GLY A 60 -1.88 19.71 8.60
CA GLY A 60 -1.40 20.15 7.30
C GLY A 60 -1.46 19.08 6.21
N ASN A 61 -1.12 19.49 5.00
CA ASN A 61 -1.03 18.61 3.85
C ASN A 61 0.25 17.76 3.94
N GLY A 62 0.25 16.53 3.41
CA GLY A 62 1.42 15.65 3.49
C GLY A 62 1.79 15.16 4.90
N CYS A 63 0.92 15.39 5.88
CA CYS A 63 1.00 14.85 7.24
C CYS A 63 -0.14 13.85 7.48
N ASP A 64 0.03 12.97 8.46
CA ASP A 64 -1.03 12.16 9.05
C ASP A 64 -0.99 12.31 10.58
N ILE A 65 -2.00 11.79 11.28
CA ILE A 65 -2.09 11.99 12.73
C ILE A 65 -0.89 11.42 13.50
N GLY A 66 -0.22 10.39 12.97
CA GLY A 66 0.98 9.79 13.55
C GLY A 66 2.21 10.67 13.46
N SER A 67 2.40 11.33 12.31
CA SER A 67 3.53 12.23 12.08
C SER A 67 3.59 13.44 13.04
N MET A 68 2.46 13.75 13.69
CA MET A 68 2.31 14.92 14.56
C MET A 68 2.59 14.64 16.05
N ASP A 69 2.93 13.40 16.42
CA ASP A 69 2.98 12.95 17.81
C ASP A 69 3.90 13.79 18.72
N MET A 70 5.11 14.06 18.27
CA MET A 70 6.10 14.84 19.03
C MET A 70 5.65 16.30 19.22
N THR A 71 5.14 16.93 18.17
CA THR A 71 4.65 18.32 18.21
C THR A 71 3.44 18.45 19.12
N LEU A 72 2.44 17.58 18.99
CA LEU A 72 1.20 17.67 19.79
C LEU A 72 1.45 17.31 21.26
N THR A 73 2.37 16.39 21.55
CA THR A 73 2.83 16.14 22.93
C THR A 73 3.45 17.39 23.54
N THR A 74 4.30 18.09 22.79
CA THR A 74 4.97 19.31 23.25
C THR A 74 3.97 20.44 23.47
N LEU A 75 3.07 20.66 22.52
CA LEU A 75 2.05 21.70 22.61
C LEU A 75 1.04 21.41 23.73
N SER A 76 0.61 20.16 23.91
CA SER A 76 -0.28 19.77 25.02
C SER A 76 0.30 20.21 26.37
N ARG A 77 1.57 19.86 26.63
CA ARG A 77 2.24 20.18 27.89
C ARG A 77 2.48 21.68 28.06
N ARG A 78 2.99 22.33 27.01
CA ARG A 78 3.42 23.75 27.08
C ARG A 78 2.25 24.73 27.10
N LEU A 79 1.15 24.42 26.41
CA LEU A 79 -0.08 25.21 26.44
C LEU A 79 -1.02 24.79 27.57
N ARG A 80 -0.69 23.73 28.32
CA ARG A 80 -1.57 23.12 29.32
C ARG A 80 -2.95 22.86 28.73
N ALA A 81 -3.00 22.07 27.67
CA ALA A 81 -4.22 21.78 26.93
C ALA A 81 -4.35 20.30 26.60
N HIS A 82 -5.58 19.81 26.57
CA HIS A 82 -5.90 18.59 25.84
C HIS A 82 -5.78 18.88 24.35
N VAL A 83 -5.15 18.01 23.58
CA VAL A 83 -5.06 18.17 22.12
C VAL A 83 -5.64 16.94 21.43
N LEU A 84 -6.70 17.15 20.65
CA LEU A 84 -7.29 16.14 19.78
C LEU A 84 -6.93 16.43 18.34
N ILE A 85 -6.35 15.44 17.67
CA ILE A 85 -6.16 15.43 16.23
C ILE A 85 -7.00 14.29 15.63
N PHE A 86 -7.58 14.51 14.45
CA PHE A 86 -8.42 13.55 13.74
C PHE A 86 -7.90 13.33 12.33
N GLU A 87 -8.07 12.11 11.81
CA GLU A 87 -7.56 11.75 10.49
C GLU A 87 -8.47 12.24 9.36
N TYR A 88 -7.86 12.71 8.27
CA TYR A 88 -8.60 13.10 7.07
C TYR A 88 -9.06 11.89 6.24
N PRO A 89 -10.16 11.99 5.48
CA PRO A 89 -10.57 10.94 4.56
C PRO A 89 -9.45 10.54 3.58
N ALA A 90 -9.29 9.24 3.38
CA ALA A 90 -8.24 8.55 2.62
C ALA A 90 -6.80 8.75 3.12
N TYR A 91 -6.58 9.38 4.27
CA TYR A 91 -5.29 9.50 4.93
C TYR A 91 -5.09 8.39 5.97
N GLY A 92 -3.84 8.17 6.39
CA GLY A 92 -3.48 7.25 7.46
C GLY A 92 -4.11 5.86 7.30
N LEU A 93 -4.79 5.42 8.36
CA LEU A 93 -5.52 4.15 8.39
C LEU A 93 -6.82 4.14 7.57
N LEU A 94 -7.33 5.29 7.15
CA LEU A 94 -8.53 5.41 6.32
C LEU A 94 -8.25 5.25 4.82
N LYS A 95 -6.97 5.10 4.45
CA LYS A 95 -6.53 4.91 3.08
C LYS A 95 -7.13 3.65 2.46
N GLY A 96 -7.89 3.83 1.38
CA GLY A 96 -8.59 2.74 0.69
C GLY A 96 -9.87 2.27 1.39
N ILE A 97 -10.26 2.89 2.51
CA ILE A 97 -11.51 2.66 3.23
C ILE A 97 -12.53 3.75 2.88
N THR A 98 -12.09 5.02 2.90
CA THR A 98 -12.93 6.18 2.57
C THR A 98 -12.72 6.65 1.13
N SER A 99 -13.68 7.41 0.60
CA SER A 99 -13.54 8.13 -0.66
C SER A 99 -12.41 9.17 -0.61
N SER A 100 -11.99 9.64 -1.78
CA SER A 100 -10.94 10.68 -1.85
C SER A 100 -11.36 11.92 -1.04
N PRO A 101 -10.40 12.57 -0.35
CA PRO A 101 -10.66 13.74 0.47
C PRO A 101 -11.26 14.88 -0.36
N SER A 102 -12.30 15.47 0.19
CA SER A 102 -12.95 16.68 -0.30
C SER A 102 -13.18 17.64 0.88
N GLN A 103 -13.46 18.90 0.59
CA GLN A 103 -13.87 19.87 1.62
C GLN A 103 -15.00 19.31 2.49
N ALA A 104 -16.07 18.80 1.87
CA ALA A 104 -17.24 18.31 2.58
C ALA A 104 -16.92 17.13 3.50
N SER A 105 -16.10 16.18 3.03
CA SER A 105 -15.73 15.01 3.83
C SER A 105 -14.77 15.36 4.96
N ILE A 106 -13.84 16.32 4.76
CA ILE A 106 -12.94 16.79 5.82
C ILE A 106 -13.74 17.59 6.87
N ASN A 107 -14.65 18.46 6.42
CA ASN A 107 -15.55 19.19 7.32
C ASN A 107 -16.39 18.23 8.18
N ASN A 108 -16.91 17.15 7.59
CA ASN A 108 -17.65 16.14 8.36
C ASN A 108 -16.80 15.50 9.47
N HIS A 109 -15.53 15.16 9.20
CA HIS A 109 -14.64 14.63 10.23
C HIS A 109 -14.35 15.66 11.33
N ALA A 110 -14.12 16.91 10.93
CA ALA A 110 -13.87 18.02 11.84
C ALA A 110 -15.08 18.29 12.77
N GLU A 111 -16.29 18.29 12.21
CA GLU A 111 -17.55 18.46 12.94
C GLU A 111 -17.82 17.30 13.91
N ARG A 112 -17.50 16.07 13.51
CA ARG A 112 -17.60 14.90 14.40
C ARG A 112 -16.60 14.97 15.56
N ALA A 113 -15.36 15.40 15.30
CA ALA A 113 -14.38 15.65 16.34
C ALA A 113 -14.85 16.76 17.31
N TYR A 114 -15.37 17.87 16.79
CA TYR A 114 -15.93 18.95 17.61
C TYR A 114 -17.13 18.48 18.46
N SER A 115 -18.08 17.76 17.85
CA SER A 115 -19.26 17.24 18.54
C SER A 115 -18.87 16.24 19.63
N PHE A 116 -17.84 15.41 19.40
CA PHE A 116 -17.31 14.53 20.45
C PHE A 116 -16.77 15.31 21.65
N VAL A 117 -16.00 16.37 21.42
CA VAL A 117 -15.46 17.22 22.51
C VAL A 117 -16.58 17.94 23.26
N ARG A 118 -17.56 18.51 22.55
CA ARG A 118 -18.67 19.25 23.15
C ARG A 118 -19.69 18.33 23.84
N ASP A 119 -20.12 17.27 23.16
CA ASP A 119 -21.29 16.49 23.57
C ASP A 119 -20.92 15.23 24.35
N THR A 120 -19.79 14.60 24.04
CA THR A 120 -19.35 13.39 24.75
C THR A 120 -18.44 13.74 25.92
N LEU A 121 -17.40 14.54 25.67
CA LEU A 121 -16.47 14.96 26.73
C LEU A 121 -16.99 16.14 27.57
N LYS A 122 -18.10 16.76 27.15
CA LYS A 122 -18.75 17.88 27.84
C LYS A 122 -17.81 19.06 28.12
N TRP A 123 -16.83 19.29 27.24
CA TRP A 123 -15.88 20.37 27.42
C TRP A 123 -16.54 21.74 27.10
N PRO A 124 -16.32 22.79 27.92
CA PRO A 124 -16.91 24.11 27.69
C PRO A 124 -16.48 24.71 26.35
N THR A 125 -17.46 25.12 25.54
CA THR A 125 -17.21 25.60 24.15
C THR A 125 -16.37 26.87 24.08
N ASP A 126 -16.48 27.74 25.09
CA ASP A 126 -15.68 28.94 25.29
C ASP A 126 -14.22 28.64 25.65
N ARG A 127 -13.87 27.36 25.88
CA ARG A 127 -12.50 26.85 26.12
C ARG A 127 -12.02 25.86 25.07
N ILE A 128 -12.75 25.73 23.95
CA ILE A 128 -12.31 24.98 22.78
C ILE A 128 -11.55 25.92 21.85
N ILE A 129 -10.32 25.54 21.51
CA ILE A 129 -9.46 26.24 20.56
C ILE A 129 -9.39 25.41 19.28
N ILE A 130 -9.65 26.02 18.14
CA ILE A 130 -9.43 25.35 16.84
C ILE A 130 -8.06 25.77 16.32
N TYR A 131 -7.22 24.79 15.99
CA TYR A 131 -5.91 25.04 15.41
C TYR A 131 -5.87 24.52 13.97
N GLY A 132 -5.54 25.38 13.02
CA GLY A 132 -5.42 25.01 11.60
C GLY A 132 -4.02 25.26 11.06
N HIS A 133 -3.35 24.21 10.57
CA HIS A 133 -2.07 24.33 9.88
C HIS A 133 -2.24 24.13 8.37
N SER A 134 -1.73 25.08 7.56
CA SER A 134 -1.68 24.97 6.11
C SER A 134 -3.06 24.62 5.51
N ILE A 135 -3.23 23.49 4.82
CA ILE A 135 -4.53 23.06 4.28
C ILE A 135 -5.63 22.96 5.36
N GLY A 136 -5.25 22.57 6.58
CA GLY A 136 -6.15 22.44 7.73
C GLY A 136 -6.74 23.77 8.20
N SER A 137 -6.19 24.92 7.77
CA SER A 137 -6.82 26.23 7.97
C SER A 137 -8.23 26.31 7.39
N GLY A 138 -8.53 25.56 6.31
CA GLY A 138 -9.87 25.46 5.74
C GLY A 138 -10.89 24.86 6.72
N ALA A 139 -10.61 23.65 7.20
CA ALA A 139 -11.44 22.97 8.20
C ALA A 139 -11.54 23.78 9.50
N ALA A 140 -10.44 24.41 9.92
CA ALA A 140 -10.41 25.25 11.11
C ALA A 140 -11.31 26.49 10.99
N CYS A 141 -11.22 27.22 9.88
CA CYS A 141 -12.09 28.36 9.61
C CYS A 141 -13.56 27.94 9.48
N HIS A 142 -13.82 26.81 8.84
CA HIS A 142 -15.17 26.24 8.75
C HIS A 142 -15.78 26.01 10.14
N LEU A 143 -15.07 25.27 11.01
CA LEU A 143 -15.50 25.03 12.39
C LEU A 143 -15.72 26.33 13.17
N ALA A 144 -14.74 27.24 13.16
CA ALA A 144 -14.83 28.49 13.90
C ALA A 144 -15.94 29.43 13.38
N SER A 145 -16.35 29.29 12.12
CA SER A 145 -17.44 30.08 11.52
C SER A 145 -18.84 29.46 11.71
N THR A 146 -18.92 28.22 12.17
CA THR A 146 -20.18 27.45 12.29
C THR A 146 -20.46 26.92 13.69
N GLN A 147 -19.46 26.91 14.57
CA GLN A 147 -19.55 26.39 15.94
C GLN A 147 -19.04 27.43 16.95
N PRO A 148 -19.58 27.43 18.19
CA PRO A 148 -19.04 28.27 19.26
C PRO A 148 -17.66 27.76 19.69
N VAL A 149 -16.65 28.62 19.63
CA VAL A 149 -15.27 28.29 19.99
C VAL A 149 -14.65 29.45 20.78
N GLY A 150 -13.75 29.13 21.70
CA GLY A 150 -13.06 30.13 22.52
C GLY A 150 -12.01 30.92 21.75
N ALA A 151 -11.29 30.28 20.83
CA ALA A 151 -10.33 30.95 19.95
C ALA A 151 -9.99 30.14 18.70
N LEU A 152 -9.41 30.81 17.72
CA LEU A 152 -8.87 30.24 16.48
C LEU A 152 -7.38 30.55 16.36
N ILE A 153 -6.55 29.55 16.09
CA ILE A 153 -5.12 29.73 15.78
C ILE A 153 -4.86 29.18 14.38
N LEU A 154 -4.26 30.00 13.53
CA LEU A 154 -3.97 29.68 12.14
C LEU A 154 -2.47 29.81 11.85
N GLN A 155 -1.87 28.71 11.40
CA GLN A 155 -0.48 28.64 10.98
C GLN A 155 -0.40 28.47 9.46
N SER A 156 0.36 29.35 8.79
CA SER A 156 0.60 29.31 7.34
C SER A 156 -0.70 29.19 6.52
N ALA A 157 -1.72 29.96 6.89
CA ALA A 157 -3.07 29.86 6.33
C ALA A 157 -3.20 30.51 4.95
N TYR A 158 -4.11 29.98 4.12
CA TYR A 158 -4.43 30.49 2.79
C TYR A 158 -5.82 31.17 2.77
N THR A 159 -6.03 32.10 1.83
CA THR A 159 -7.33 32.78 1.64
C THR A 159 -8.36 31.90 0.94
N SER A 160 -8.01 31.38 -0.23
CA SER A 160 -8.77 30.34 -0.95
C SER A 160 -7.83 29.49 -1.79
N ILE A 161 -8.07 28.17 -1.82
CA ILE A 161 -7.32 27.23 -2.68
C ILE A 161 -7.41 27.66 -4.15
N SER A 162 -8.57 28.19 -4.55
CA SER A 162 -8.79 28.65 -5.93
C SER A 162 -7.84 29.79 -6.34
N ASN A 163 -7.53 30.71 -5.42
CA ASN A 163 -6.60 31.81 -5.67
C ASN A 163 -5.15 31.33 -5.66
N LEU A 164 -4.78 30.46 -4.72
CA LEU A 164 -3.43 29.88 -4.63
C LEU A 164 -3.07 29.05 -5.89
N VAL A 165 -4.04 28.26 -6.37
CA VAL A 165 -3.92 27.48 -7.61
C VAL A 165 -3.83 28.38 -8.85
N ARG A 166 -4.59 29.49 -8.88
CA ARG A 166 -4.55 30.45 -9.99
C ARG A 166 -3.20 31.15 -10.08
N GLU A 167 -2.61 31.49 -8.93
CA GLU A 167 -1.31 32.18 -8.83
C GLU A 167 -0.12 31.27 -9.19
N LYS A 168 -0.17 29.96 -8.87
CA LYS A 168 0.94 29.02 -9.14
C LYS A 168 0.90 28.30 -10.48
N ILE A 169 -0.28 28.10 -11.08
CA ILE A 169 -0.45 27.15 -12.20
C ILE A 169 -1.03 27.80 -13.48
N GLY A 170 -1.29 29.11 -13.47
CA GLY A 170 -1.62 29.89 -14.67
C GLY A 170 -2.82 29.37 -15.48
N LEU A 171 -2.65 29.24 -16.81
CA LEU A 171 -3.70 28.88 -17.79
C LEU A 171 -4.42 27.54 -17.50
N LEU A 172 -3.85 26.65 -16.69
CA LEU A 172 -4.46 25.36 -16.33
C LEU A 172 -5.48 25.46 -15.18
N SER A 173 -5.62 26.63 -14.55
CA SER A 173 -6.57 26.89 -13.45
C SER A 173 -8.04 26.65 -13.81
N LYS A 174 -8.41 26.68 -15.10
CA LYS A 174 -9.77 26.37 -15.58
C LYS A 174 -10.17 24.89 -15.39
N ILE A 175 -9.22 23.99 -15.16
CA ILE A 175 -9.46 22.56 -14.91
C ILE A 175 -9.73 22.30 -13.41
N ILE A 176 -9.40 23.27 -12.54
CA ILE A 176 -9.55 23.18 -11.08
C ILE A 176 -10.86 23.88 -10.68
N THR A 177 -11.97 23.20 -10.96
CA THR A 177 -13.31 23.62 -10.57
C THR A 177 -13.89 22.64 -9.56
N GLY A 178 -14.17 23.10 -8.35
CA GLY A 178 -14.78 22.33 -7.26
C GLY A 178 -15.06 23.21 -6.04
N PRO A 179 -15.91 22.78 -5.09
CA PRO A 179 -16.11 23.50 -3.84
C PRO A 179 -14.84 23.42 -3.01
N PHE A 180 -14.18 24.57 -2.82
CA PHE A 180 -13.02 24.73 -1.95
C PHE A 180 -13.33 25.75 -0.87
N TRP A 181 -12.63 25.64 0.27
CA TRP A 181 -12.78 26.61 1.34
C TRP A 181 -12.45 28.02 0.84
N ASP A 182 -13.38 28.93 1.09
CA ASP A 182 -13.14 30.37 1.05
C ASP A 182 -13.01 30.84 2.50
N ASN A 183 -11.76 30.91 2.96
CA ASN A 183 -11.46 31.31 4.33
C ASN A 183 -11.73 32.80 4.55
N CYS A 184 -11.69 33.64 3.51
CA CYS A 184 -12.09 35.05 3.62
C CYS A 184 -13.58 35.17 3.94
N GLU A 185 -14.44 34.38 3.29
CA GLU A 185 -15.87 34.37 3.61
C GLU A 185 -16.15 33.76 4.99
N ALA A 186 -15.38 32.76 5.41
CA ALA A 186 -15.47 32.22 6.77
C ALA A 186 -15.06 33.27 7.83
N MET A 187 -14.00 34.05 7.60
CA MET A 187 -13.52 35.10 8.51
C MET A 187 -14.58 36.14 8.86
N LYS A 188 -15.47 36.47 7.91
CA LYS A 188 -16.57 37.42 8.15
C LYS A 188 -17.57 36.94 9.21
N ARG A 189 -17.66 35.63 9.43
CA ARG A 189 -18.58 34.98 10.38
C ARG A 189 -17.89 34.56 11.68
N ILE A 190 -16.57 34.57 11.74
CA ILE A 190 -15.81 34.20 12.94
C ILE A 190 -15.93 35.32 13.98
N THR A 191 -16.31 34.95 15.21
CA THR A 191 -16.55 35.87 16.33
C THR A 191 -15.58 35.68 17.50
N CYS A 192 -14.72 34.67 17.46
CA CYS A 192 -13.74 34.38 18.50
C CYS A 192 -12.39 35.09 18.26
N PRO A 193 -11.61 35.35 19.33
CA PRO A 193 -10.22 35.77 19.20
C PRO A 193 -9.43 34.90 18.24
N THR A 194 -8.65 35.53 17.35
CA THR A 194 -7.90 34.80 16.31
C THR A 194 -6.42 35.20 16.26
N LEU A 195 -5.54 34.21 16.30
CA LEU A 195 -4.09 34.37 16.12
C LEU A 195 -3.65 33.80 14.77
N PHE A 196 -2.89 34.59 14.01
CA PHE A 196 -2.25 34.19 12.78
C PHE A 196 -0.73 34.12 12.98
N ILE A 197 -0.10 33.01 12.59
CA ILE A 197 1.35 32.84 12.62
C ILE A 197 1.82 32.44 11.22
N HIS A 198 2.77 33.18 10.64
CA HIS A 198 3.19 32.95 9.26
C HIS A 198 4.66 33.32 9.01
N GLY A 199 5.41 32.43 8.35
CA GLY A 199 6.76 32.70 7.87
C GLY A 199 6.80 33.71 6.72
N GLN A 200 7.63 34.75 6.80
CA GLN A 200 7.72 35.73 5.71
C GLN A 200 8.43 35.18 4.46
N ARG A 201 9.17 34.08 4.59
CA ARG A 201 9.85 33.39 3.48
C ARG A 201 9.04 32.21 2.94
N ASP A 202 7.76 32.11 3.32
CA ASP A 202 6.88 31.05 2.81
C ASP A 202 6.68 31.22 1.29
N THR A 203 7.31 30.32 0.53
CA THR A 203 7.18 30.25 -0.93
C THR A 203 6.03 29.34 -1.36
N LEU A 204 5.46 28.54 -0.44
CA LEU A 204 4.34 27.65 -0.72
C LEU A 204 3.01 28.42 -0.66
N ILE A 205 2.77 29.10 0.45
CA ILE A 205 1.62 29.97 0.70
C ILE A 205 2.18 31.32 1.13
N PRO A 206 2.26 32.32 0.26
CA PRO A 206 2.83 33.61 0.64
C PRO A 206 2.14 34.26 1.84
N SER A 207 2.92 34.93 2.69
CA SER A 207 2.47 35.53 3.95
C SER A 207 1.35 36.58 3.81
N TYR A 208 1.19 37.20 2.63
CA TYR A 208 0.07 38.10 2.36
C TYR A 208 -1.31 37.41 2.46
N HIS A 209 -1.38 36.09 2.36
CA HIS A 209 -2.63 35.37 2.58
C HIS A 209 -3.10 35.52 4.04
N SER A 210 -2.20 35.36 5.01
CA SER A 210 -2.53 35.63 6.42
C SER A 210 -2.85 37.10 6.67
N GLN A 211 -2.16 38.04 6.01
CA GLN A 211 -2.52 39.45 6.07
C GLN A 211 -3.96 39.68 5.59
N ARG A 212 -4.32 39.15 4.42
CA ARG A 212 -5.67 39.28 3.85
C ARG A 212 -6.75 38.66 4.74
N LEU A 213 -6.47 37.50 5.34
CA LEU A 213 -7.40 36.88 6.31
C LEU A 213 -7.55 37.74 7.57
N PHE A 214 -6.43 38.27 8.09
CA PHE A 214 -6.43 39.20 9.22
C PHE A 214 -7.25 40.46 8.91
N ASP A 215 -7.11 41.02 7.72
CA ASP A 215 -7.87 42.19 7.26
C ASP A 215 -9.37 41.87 7.09
N SER A 216 -9.70 40.64 6.67
CA SER A 216 -11.09 40.17 6.48
C SER A 216 -11.84 39.90 7.79
N LEU A 217 -11.12 39.79 8.91
CA LEU A 217 -11.70 39.52 10.22
C LEU A 217 -12.19 40.83 10.88
N ASN A 218 -13.49 40.88 11.20
CA ASN A 218 -14.19 42.06 11.71
C ASN A 218 -13.93 42.37 13.21
N LEU A 219 -12.98 41.69 13.85
CA LEU A 219 -12.69 41.82 15.29
C LEU A 219 -11.40 42.61 15.51
N LEU A 220 -11.48 43.95 15.52
CA LEU A 220 -10.28 44.81 15.59
C LEU A 220 -9.42 44.56 16.83
N ASP A 221 -10.02 44.38 18.01
CA ASP A 221 -9.30 44.27 19.29
C ASP A 221 -9.01 42.82 19.73
N LYS A 222 -9.37 41.82 18.92
CA LYS A 222 -9.24 40.39 19.25
C LYS A 222 -8.54 39.59 18.17
N LYS A 223 -7.70 40.25 17.36
CA LYS A 223 -6.91 39.60 16.32
C LYS A 223 -5.43 39.93 16.45
N GLN A 224 -4.58 38.94 16.22
CA GLN A 224 -3.13 39.10 16.26
C GLN A 224 -2.49 38.44 15.04
N LEU A 225 -1.49 39.10 14.45
CA LEU A 225 -0.74 38.59 13.31
C LEU A 225 0.75 38.63 13.62
N ALA A 226 1.37 37.44 13.65
CA ALA A 226 2.77 37.23 13.91
C ALA A 226 3.48 36.80 12.62
N PHE A 227 4.27 37.71 12.04
CA PHE A 227 5.16 37.41 10.94
C PHE A 227 6.54 37.01 11.44
N LEU A 228 7.06 35.90 10.91
CA LEU A 228 8.36 35.35 11.27
C LEU A 228 9.36 35.59 10.12
N PRO A 229 10.29 36.56 10.23
CA PRO A 229 11.08 37.03 9.09
C PRO A 229 12.01 35.99 8.46
N ASN A 230 12.43 35.00 9.24
CA ASN A 230 13.41 34.00 8.82
C ASN A 230 12.81 32.65 8.48
N ASP A 231 11.51 32.46 8.74
CA ASP A 231 10.84 31.18 8.58
C ASP A 231 10.12 31.05 7.22
N ASP A 232 10.10 29.82 6.71
CA ASP A 232 9.33 29.40 5.54
C ASP A 232 8.07 28.59 5.94
N HIS A 233 7.46 27.87 5.00
CA HIS A 233 6.24 27.08 5.23
C HIS A 233 6.39 26.00 6.32
N ASN A 234 7.56 25.36 6.38
CA ASN A 234 7.80 24.15 7.17
C ASN A 234 8.86 24.36 8.27
N SER A 235 9.51 25.52 8.34
CA SER A 235 10.56 25.80 9.33
C SER A 235 10.05 26.33 10.68
N ILE A 236 8.76 26.68 10.78
CA ILE A 236 8.18 27.25 12.00
C ILE A 236 8.20 26.20 13.12
N SER A 237 9.12 26.39 14.07
CA SER A 237 9.33 25.45 15.18
C SER A 237 8.31 25.62 16.32
N ASP A 238 8.10 24.56 17.11
CA ASP A 238 7.20 24.58 18.28
C ASP A 238 7.53 25.73 19.26
N PRO A 239 8.80 26.04 19.60
CA PRO A 239 9.11 27.20 20.44
C PRO A 239 8.65 28.53 19.85
N MET A 240 8.72 28.68 18.52
CA MET A 240 8.24 29.88 17.83
C MET A 240 6.71 29.97 17.86
N ILE A 241 6.00 28.86 17.68
CA ILE A 241 4.54 28.82 17.84
C ILE A 241 4.15 29.23 19.27
N LEU A 242 4.78 28.61 20.27
CA LEU A 242 4.51 28.86 21.69
C LEU A 242 4.80 30.31 22.11
N LYS A 243 5.81 30.95 21.52
CA LYS A 243 6.16 32.36 21.77
C LYS A 243 4.97 33.31 21.54
N TYR A 244 4.12 33.01 20.56
CA TYR A 244 2.94 33.84 20.23
C TYR A 244 1.64 33.25 20.79
N ALA A 245 1.51 31.91 20.80
CA ALA A 245 0.30 31.26 21.30
C ALA A 245 0.10 31.46 22.81
N VAL A 246 1.15 31.34 23.64
CA VAL A 246 1.02 31.47 25.11
C VAL A 246 0.53 32.87 25.51
N PRO A 247 1.15 33.98 25.07
CA PRO A 247 0.65 35.33 25.40
C PRO A 247 -0.77 35.58 24.89
N PHE A 248 -1.07 35.13 23.66
CA PHE A 248 -2.40 35.27 23.06
C PHE A 248 -3.48 34.56 23.90
N LEU A 249 -3.25 33.32 24.33
CA LEU A 249 -4.20 32.60 25.17
C LEU A 249 -4.33 33.25 26.56
N ASN A 250 -3.22 33.69 27.17
CA ASN A 250 -3.28 34.39 28.46
C ASN A 250 -4.04 35.72 28.40
N GLN A 251 -4.00 36.40 27.24
CA GLN A 251 -4.74 37.66 27.04
C GLN A 251 -6.24 37.45 26.91
N HIS A 252 -6.66 36.36 26.27
CA HIS A 252 -8.07 36.14 25.91
C HIS A 252 -8.82 35.17 26.83
N PHE A 253 -8.10 34.41 27.65
CA PHE A 253 -8.69 33.45 28.57
C PHE A 253 -8.23 33.71 30.00
N HIS A 254 -9.20 33.75 30.90
CA HIS A 254 -8.94 33.78 32.34
C HIS A 254 -9.00 32.36 32.92
N PRO A 255 -8.41 32.11 34.11
CA PRO A 255 -8.55 30.83 34.81
C PRO A 255 -10.01 30.42 34.96
N ALA A 256 -10.30 29.13 34.87
CA ALA A 256 -11.67 28.63 35.04
C ALA A 256 -12.17 28.93 36.45
N THR A 257 -13.36 29.52 36.54
CA THR A 257 -14.03 29.78 37.82
C THR A 257 -14.61 28.50 38.41
N GLU A 258 -14.92 27.51 37.57
CA GLU A 258 -15.40 26.18 37.95
C GLU A 258 -14.40 25.08 37.55
N PRO A 259 -14.40 23.93 38.25
CA PRO A 259 -13.55 22.80 37.90
C PRO A 259 -13.88 22.28 36.49
N LEU A 260 -12.86 22.14 35.64
CA LEU A 260 -13.04 21.60 34.30
C LEU A 260 -13.27 20.07 34.34
N PRO A 261 -14.05 19.51 33.39
CA PRO A 261 -14.30 18.08 33.34
C PRO A 261 -13.01 17.27 33.25
N ARG A 262 -12.94 16.14 33.99
CA ARG A 262 -11.88 15.16 33.75
C ARG A 262 -12.21 14.36 32.51
N ILE A 263 -11.23 14.22 31.62
CA ILE A 263 -11.39 13.44 30.40
C ILE A 263 -10.86 12.03 30.63
N GLU A 264 -11.75 11.06 30.49
CA GLU A 264 -11.44 9.65 30.34
C GLU A 264 -12.07 9.14 29.04
N ILE A 265 -11.27 8.47 28.21
CA ILE A 265 -11.76 7.85 26.97
C ILE A 265 -12.25 6.46 27.34
N ASP A 266 -13.52 6.18 27.02
CA ASP A 266 -14.11 4.85 27.19
C ASP A 266 -13.23 3.82 26.47
N PRO A 267 -12.79 2.74 27.16
CA PRO A 267 -12.00 1.68 26.56
C PRO A 267 -12.59 1.12 25.26
N ILE A 268 -13.92 1.13 25.08
CA ILE A 268 -14.57 0.66 23.85
C ILE A 268 -14.17 1.47 22.62
N LEU A 269 -13.82 2.75 22.80
CA LEU A 269 -13.38 3.63 21.72
C LEU A 269 -11.92 3.41 21.36
N ARG A 270 -11.14 2.66 22.15
CA ARG A 270 -9.76 2.25 21.83
C ARG A 270 -9.70 1.01 20.94
N GLU A 271 -10.85 0.49 20.53
CA GLU A 271 -10.94 -0.53 19.49
C GLU A 271 -11.66 0.04 18.27
N PRO A 272 -11.16 -0.23 17.04
CA PRO A 272 -11.88 0.18 15.85
C PRO A 272 -13.24 -0.51 15.81
N SER A 273 -14.32 0.26 15.66
CA SER A 273 -15.68 -0.29 15.54
C SER A 273 -15.73 -1.35 14.44
N PRO A 274 -16.35 -2.52 14.68
CA PRO A 274 -16.49 -3.56 13.66
C PRO A 274 -17.49 -3.09 12.59
N ILE A 275 -16.99 -2.40 11.56
CA ILE A 275 -17.75 -2.17 10.32
C ILE A 275 -17.02 -2.83 9.14
N ASN A 276 -17.66 -3.94 8.78
CA ASN A 276 -17.64 -4.79 7.60
C ASN A 276 -17.93 -4.01 6.29
N PRO A 277 -17.69 -4.52 5.05
CA PRO A 277 -16.68 -5.43 4.52
C PRO A 277 -15.72 -4.66 3.60
N ASN A 278 -14.46 -5.09 3.51
CA ASN A 278 -13.63 -4.71 2.36
C ASN A 278 -14.22 -5.36 1.10
N SER A 279 -15.26 -4.78 0.48
CA SER A 279 -15.57 -5.06 -0.93
C SER A 279 -14.59 -4.29 -1.78
N LYS A 280 -13.35 -4.78 -1.87
CA LYS A 280 -12.50 -4.37 -2.98
C LYS A 280 -13.06 -5.04 -4.22
N SER A 281 -14.08 -4.43 -4.84
CA SER A 281 -14.30 -4.63 -6.27
C SER A 281 -13.22 -3.84 -6.99
N SER A 282 -12.02 -4.41 -7.06
CA SER A 282 -11.01 -3.90 -7.99
C SER A 282 -11.44 -4.33 -9.39
N ILE A 283 -12.17 -3.46 -10.08
CA ILE A 283 -12.34 -3.56 -11.53
C ILE A 283 -11.04 -3.08 -12.16
N ALA A 284 -10.06 -3.98 -12.32
CA ALA A 284 -8.92 -3.72 -13.18
C ALA A 284 -9.35 -3.96 -14.65
N LYS A 285 -10.11 -3.01 -15.21
CA LYS A 285 -10.42 -2.98 -16.65
C LYS A 285 -9.22 -2.43 -17.41
N HIS A 286 -8.19 -3.24 -17.67
CA HIS A 286 -7.08 -2.81 -18.52
C HIS A 286 -6.89 -3.78 -19.71
N ARG A 287 -6.79 -3.18 -20.89
CA ARG A 287 -6.75 -3.81 -22.22
C ARG A 287 -5.33 -3.64 -22.77
N CYS A 288 -4.50 -4.69 -22.69
CA CYS A 288 -3.36 -4.85 -23.59
C CYS A 288 -2.93 -6.33 -23.59
N TYR A 289 -2.99 -6.96 -24.76
CA TYR A 289 -2.77 -8.40 -25.05
C TYR A 289 -3.22 -9.40 -23.95
N SER A 290 -4.55 -9.42 -23.74
CA SER A 290 -5.39 -10.58 -23.37
C SER A 290 -5.32 -11.17 -21.96
N ARG A 291 -5.04 -10.38 -20.91
CA ARG A 291 -5.39 -10.78 -19.53
C ARG A 291 -5.99 -9.59 -18.78
N SER A 292 -7.31 -9.46 -18.82
CA SER A 292 -8.04 -8.58 -17.90
C SER A 292 -8.52 -9.45 -16.75
N VAL A 293 -8.10 -9.14 -15.52
CA VAL A 293 -8.49 -9.88 -14.31
C VAL A 293 -9.33 -8.97 -13.42
N VAL A 294 -10.50 -9.45 -13.03
CA VAL A 294 -11.36 -8.82 -12.03
C VAL A 294 -11.14 -9.57 -10.73
N CYS A 295 -10.73 -8.87 -9.68
CA CYS A 295 -10.62 -9.43 -8.34
C CYS A 295 -11.64 -8.77 -7.42
N THR A 296 -12.37 -9.59 -6.68
CA THR A 296 -13.31 -9.22 -5.64
C THR A 296 -12.87 -9.89 -4.34
N ASN A 297 -12.46 -9.09 -3.36
CA ASN A 297 -12.24 -9.54 -1.99
C ASN A 297 -13.45 -9.11 -1.15
N PHE A 298 -13.86 -9.96 -0.22
CA PHE A 298 -14.79 -9.65 0.87
C PHE A 298 -14.16 -10.18 2.15
N SER A 299 -14.18 -9.40 3.24
CA SER A 299 -13.64 -9.89 4.50
C SER A 299 -14.33 -9.26 5.71
N LEU A 300 -14.61 -10.13 6.68
CA LEU A 300 -15.11 -9.87 8.02
C LEU A 300 -13.93 -9.93 9.00
N PRO A 301 -13.32 -8.78 9.33
CA PRO A 301 -12.31 -8.73 10.39
C PRO A 301 -12.96 -8.82 11.76
N ASN A 302 -12.23 -9.39 12.71
CA ASN A 302 -12.55 -9.52 14.13
C ASN A 302 -13.91 -10.18 14.43
N LEU A 303 -14.25 -11.28 13.73
CA LEU A 303 -15.60 -11.88 13.78
C LEU A 303 -16.09 -12.22 15.21
N PHE A 304 -15.18 -12.64 16.11
CA PHE A 304 -15.50 -13.01 17.49
C PHE A 304 -14.76 -12.17 18.54
N GLY A 305 -14.19 -11.03 18.15
CA GLY A 305 -13.46 -10.17 19.09
C GLY A 305 -12.04 -10.64 19.45
N ARG A 306 -11.50 -11.71 18.84
CA ARG A 306 -10.15 -12.24 19.14
C ARG A 306 -9.14 -11.97 18.02
N GLY A 307 -9.44 -11.03 17.12
CA GLY A 307 -8.60 -10.65 15.99
C GLY A 307 -8.69 -11.61 14.79
N GLU A 308 -9.69 -12.48 14.72
CA GLU A 308 -9.85 -13.44 13.62
C GLU A 308 -10.42 -12.76 12.37
N LYS A 309 -10.17 -13.35 11.21
CA LYS A 309 -10.59 -12.81 9.93
C LYS A 309 -11.17 -13.92 9.08
N LEU A 310 -12.44 -13.77 8.72
CA LEU A 310 -13.10 -14.59 7.71
C LEU A 310 -13.12 -13.79 6.40
N GLY A 311 -12.89 -14.42 5.27
CA GLY A 311 -12.95 -13.73 3.99
C GLY A 311 -13.18 -14.65 2.81
N VAL A 312 -13.61 -14.04 1.72
CA VAL A 312 -13.84 -14.66 0.43
C VAL A 312 -13.08 -13.84 -0.61
N ASP A 313 -12.19 -14.49 -1.35
CA ASP A 313 -11.54 -13.95 -2.53
C ASP A 313 -12.12 -14.62 -3.76
N TYR A 314 -12.42 -13.83 -4.78
CA TYR A 314 -12.80 -14.34 -6.09
C TYR A 314 -12.08 -13.54 -7.16
N SER A 315 -11.46 -14.23 -8.11
CA SER A 315 -10.80 -13.63 -9.26
C SER A 315 -11.28 -14.29 -10.56
N TYR A 316 -11.48 -13.47 -11.59
CA TYR A 316 -11.92 -13.91 -12.91
C TYR A 316 -11.09 -13.22 -13.98
N SER A 317 -10.56 -13.99 -14.92
CA SER A 317 -9.84 -13.47 -16.09
C SER A 317 -10.62 -13.64 -17.38
N ASN A 318 -10.44 -12.72 -18.32
CA ASN A 318 -11.05 -12.77 -19.65
C ASN A 318 -10.58 -13.94 -20.55
N ARG A 319 -9.58 -14.74 -20.12
CA ARG A 319 -9.19 -16.00 -20.77
C ARG A 319 -9.82 -17.24 -20.13
N GLY A 320 -10.77 -17.04 -19.23
CA GLY A 320 -11.51 -18.12 -18.58
C GLY A 320 -10.87 -18.61 -17.28
N ASN A 321 -9.69 -18.13 -16.87
CA ASN A 321 -9.16 -18.50 -15.56
C ASN A 321 -10.06 -17.94 -14.45
N THR A 322 -10.42 -18.78 -13.50
CA THR A 322 -11.24 -18.40 -12.34
C THR A 322 -10.60 -18.93 -11.07
N GLU A 323 -10.60 -18.14 -10.01
CA GLU A 323 -10.08 -18.58 -8.72
C GLU A 323 -11.03 -18.09 -7.64
N GLY A 324 -11.44 -18.97 -6.75
CA GLY A 324 -12.27 -18.66 -5.59
C GLY A 324 -11.63 -19.24 -4.34
N ARG A 325 -11.59 -18.47 -3.26
CA ARG A 325 -11.03 -18.89 -1.99
C ARG A 325 -11.89 -18.38 -0.85
N ILE A 326 -12.26 -19.26 0.07
CA ILE A 326 -12.84 -18.90 1.37
C ILE A 326 -11.76 -19.18 2.41
N PHE A 327 -11.44 -18.20 3.24
CA PHE A 327 -10.37 -18.33 4.23
C PHE A 327 -10.82 -17.85 5.61
N TYR A 328 -10.35 -18.54 6.63
CA TYR A 328 -10.41 -18.14 8.02
C TYR A 328 -8.99 -18.06 8.57
N SER A 329 -8.62 -16.95 9.19
CA SER A 329 -7.32 -16.76 9.82
C SER A 329 -7.47 -16.19 11.21
N MET A 330 -6.63 -16.62 12.15
CA MET A 330 -6.64 -16.14 13.53
C MET A 330 -5.21 -15.97 14.07
N PRO A 331 -4.97 -14.96 14.92
CA PRO A 331 -3.72 -14.86 15.66
C PRO A 331 -3.66 -15.99 16.70
N THR A 332 -2.52 -16.67 16.78
CA THR A 332 -2.28 -17.68 17.82
C THR A 332 -1.72 -17.01 19.07
N LYS A 333 -2.19 -17.41 20.25
CA LYS A 333 -1.82 -16.79 21.54
C LYS A 333 -1.98 -15.26 21.56
N LEU A 334 -2.95 -14.73 20.81
CA LEU A 334 -3.22 -13.28 20.66
C LEU A 334 -2.00 -12.47 20.14
N ASP A 335 -1.03 -13.12 19.50
CA ASP A 335 0.10 -12.47 18.84
C ASP A 335 -0.24 -12.24 17.36
N PRO A 336 -0.40 -10.99 16.89
CA PRO A 336 -0.79 -10.70 15.51
C PRO A 336 0.28 -11.12 14.49
N ASN A 337 1.53 -11.35 14.93
CA ASN A 337 2.60 -11.80 14.06
C ASN A 337 2.59 -13.32 13.86
N LYS A 338 1.87 -14.08 14.71
CA LYS A 338 1.75 -15.54 14.59
C LYS A 338 0.36 -15.90 14.10
N GLN A 339 0.22 -16.15 12.80
CA GLN A 339 -1.09 -16.33 12.19
C GLN A 339 -1.31 -17.78 11.78
N PHE A 340 -2.39 -18.36 12.29
CA PHE A 340 -2.93 -19.62 11.77
C PHE A 340 -4.02 -19.30 10.74
N SER A 341 -4.07 -20.07 9.66
CA SER A 341 -5.10 -19.91 8.64
C SER A 341 -5.50 -21.24 8.03
N ILE A 342 -6.78 -21.34 7.71
CA ILE A 342 -7.36 -22.42 6.93
C ILE A 342 -8.10 -21.80 5.75
N SER A 343 -7.97 -22.37 4.57
CA SER A 343 -8.69 -21.90 3.39
C SER A 343 -9.13 -23.05 2.50
N LEU A 344 -10.33 -22.90 1.95
CA LEU A 344 -10.90 -23.75 0.91
C LEU A 344 -10.78 -22.97 -0.40
N PHE A 345 -10.27 -23.60 -1.44
CA PHE A 345 -10.12 -22.94 -2.73
C PHE A 345 -10.58 -23.81 -3.90
N ARG A 346 -11.00 -23.13 -4.95
CA ARG A 346 -11.19 -23.69 -6.29
C ARG A 346 -10.43 -22.81 -7.27
N SER A 347 -9.65 -23.42 -8.15
CA SER A 347 -8.98 -22.70 -9.23
C SER A 347 -9.16 -23.43 -10.56
N TYR A 348 -9.52 -22.67 -11.60
CA TYR A 348 -9.61 -23.14 -12.97
C TYR A 348 -8.64 -22.33 -13.83
N PHE A 349 -7.75 -23.01 -14.55
CA PHE A 349 -6.76 -22.39 -15.41
C PHE A 349 -6.84 -22.95 -16.83
N ASP A 350 -6.91 -22.06 -17.83
CA ASP A 350 -6.72 -22.40 -19.24
C ASP A 350 -5.25 -22.15 -19.63
N ASN A 351 -4.44 -23.21 -19.57
CA ASN A 351 -3.02 -23.17 -19.89
C ASN A 351 -2.79 -23.29 -21.39
N THR A 352 -3.23 -22.27 -22.13
CA THR A 352 -3.08 -22.13 -23.59
C THR A 352 -1.66 -22.38 -24.13
N TRP A 353 -0.62 -22.10 -23.34
CA TRP A 353 0.78 -22.27 -23.70
C TRP A 353 1.25 -23.73 -23.70
N SER A 354 0.58 -24.61 -22.94
CA SER A 354 0.79 -26.06 -22.94
C SER A 354 -0.43 -26.85 -23.45
N SER A 355 -1.46 -26.18 -23.97
CA SER A 355 -2.66 -26.81 -24.54
C SER A 355 -3.40 -27.76 -23.58
N PHE A 356 -3.48 -27.41 -22.28
CA PHE A 356 -4.31 -28.12 -21.30
C PHE A 356 -5.11 -27.15 -20.41
N LYS A 357 -6.18 -27.67 -19.82
CA LYS A 357 -7.03 -26.99 -18.84
C LYS A 357 -6.89 -27.70 -17.50
N GLN A 358 -6.95 -26.96 -16.41
CA GLN A 358 -6.81 -27.48 -15.04
C GLN A 358 -7.96 -26.97 -14.17
N ASP A 359 -8.64 -27.87 -13.44
CA ASP A 359 -9.63 -27.54 -12.40
C ASP A 359 -9.17 -28.18 -11.08
N ASP A 360 -8.87 -27.35 -10.09
CA ASP A 360 -8.37 -27.75 -8.79
C ASP A 360 -9.39 -27.40 -7.71
N HIS A 361 -9.59 -28.33 -6.76
CA HIS A 361 -10.36 -28.15 -5.54
C HIS A 361 -9.48 -28.53 -4.37
N GLY A 362 -9.24 -27.62 -3.43
CA GLY A 362 -8.28 -27.89 -2.38
C GLY A 362 -8.52 -27.16 -1.07
N VAL A 363 -7.76 -27.59 -0.09
CA VAL A 363 -7.70 -27.07 1.26
C VAL A 363 -6.26 -26.72 1.58
N ASN A 364 -6.02 -25.52 2.09
CA ASN A 364 -4.73 -25.09 2.63
C ASN A 364 -4.86 -24.82 4.11
N ILE A 365 -3.96 -25.37 4.91
CA ILE A 365 -3.78 -25.05 6.32
C ILE A 365 -2.39 -24.47 6.47
N SER A 366 -2.28 -23.21 6.89
CA SER A 366 -1.00 -22.50 6.98
C SER A 366 -0.79 -21.88 8.36
N TYR A 367 0.44 -21.96 8.86
CA TYR A 367 0.90 -21.30 10.07
C TYR A 367 2.12 -20.43 9.77
N ASN A 368 1.98 -19.12 9.98
CA ASN A 368 3.01 -18.11 9.73
C ASN A 368 3.58 -17.64 11.07
N ILE A 369 4.90 -17.71 11.23
CA ILE A 369 5.60 -17.32 12.46
C ILE A 369 6.89 -16.55 12.16
N PRO A 370 7.16 -15.42 12.86
CA PRO A 370 8.48 -14.82 12.87
C PRO A 370 9.35 -15.57 13.88
N LEU A 371 10.19 -16.49 13.41
CA LEU A 371 11.23 -17.06 14.25
C LEU A 371 12.31 -15.99 14.36
N GLY A 372 12.42 -15.32 15.51
CA GLY A 372 13.31 -14.17 15.76
C GLY A 372 14.83 -14.43 15.64
N ILE A 373 15.22 -15.49 14.93
CA ILE A 373 16.61 -15.83 14.58
C ILE A 373 17.17 -14.82 13.58
N VAL A 374 16.34 -14.35 12.64
CA VAL A 374 16.71 -13.36 11.63
C VAL A 374 15.67 -12.23 11.64
N PRO A 375 16.09 -10.95 11.74
CA PRO A 375 15.16 -9.81 11.66
C PRO A 375 14.37 -9.83 10.35
N ASN A 376 13.07 -9.53 10.40
CA ASN A 376 12.15 -9.53 9.25
C ASN A 376 11.98 -10.88 8.54
N ALA A 377 12.40 -11.99 9.17
CA ALA A 377 12.14 -13.32 8.66
C ALA A 377 10.75 -13.81 9.07
N VAL A 378 9.98 -14.29 8.10
CA VAL A 378 8.70 -14.96 8.29
C VAL A 378 8.81 -16.38 7.77
N HIS A 379 8.49 -17.33 8.64
CA HIS A 379 8.47 -18.75 8.35
C HIS A 379 7.01 -19.21 8.21
N SER A 380 6.69 -19.83 7.09
CA SER A 380 5.35 -20.30 6.76
C SER A 380 5.39 -21.81 6.58
N PHE A 381 4.60 -22.51 7.39
CA PHE A 381 4.36 -23.95 7.27
C PHE A 381 2.96 -24.15 6.72
N THR A 382 2.84 -24.75 5.54
CA THR A 382 1.56 -24.94 4.84
C THR A 382 1.37 -26.40 4.50
N TRP A 383 0.27 -26.99 4.93
CA TRP A 383 -0.23 -28.24 4.37
C TRP A 383 -1.26 -27.92 3.29
N GLU A 384 -1.15 -28.59 2.14
CA GLU A 384 -2.05 -28.45 0.99
C GLU A 384 -2.59 -29.83 0.62
N GLY A 385 -3.92 -29.96 0.64
CA GLY A 385 -4.63 -31.12 0.11
C GLY A 385 -5.49 -30.70 -1.07
N VAL A 386 -5.12 -31.11 -2.28
CA VAL A 386 -5.77 -30.65 -3.51
C VAL A 386 -6.09 -31.81 -4.46
N TRP A 387 -7.34 -31.86 -4.91
CA TRP A 387 -7.79 -32.68 -6.02
C TRP A 387 -7.69 -31.86 -7.30
N ARG A 388 -6.98 -32.38 -8.30
CA ARG A 388 -6.67 -31.69 -9.55
C ARG A 388 -7.19 -32.50 -10.72
N SER A 389 -7.82 -31.84 -11.68
CA SER A 389 -8.25 -32.45 -12.95
C SER A 389 -7.55 -31.74 -14.10
N VAL A 390 -6.73 -32.49 -14.85
CA VAL A 390 -6.07 -32.00 -16.06
C VAL A 390 -6.83 -32.52 -17.27
N LEU A 391 -7.24 -31.62 -18.16
CA LEU A 391 -7.99 -31.91 -19.37
C LEU A 391 -7.22 -31.42 -20.59
N ALA A 392 -7.20 -32.21 -21.67
CA ALA A 392 -6.66 -31.74 -22.94
C ALA A 392 -7.51 -30.56 -23.47
N ALA A 393 -6.85 -29.49 -23.94
CA ALA A 393 -7.59 -28.33 -24.46
C ALA A 393 -8.29 -28.62 -25.80
N SER A 394 -7.73 -29.51 -26.63
CA SER A 394 -8.32 -29.92 -27.91
C SER A 394 -7.83 -31.31 -28.35
N SER A 395 -8.41 -31.86 -29.42
CA SER A 395 -7.91 -33.08 -30.07
C SER A 395 -6.52 -32.92 -30.69
N ALA A 396 -6.06 -31.69 -30.91
CA ALA A 396 -4.72 -31.35 -31.39
C ALA A 396 -3.69 -31.16 -30.26
N THR A 397 -4.06 -31.32 -28.98
CA THR A 397 -3.11 -31.29 -27.86
C THR A 397 -2.10 -32.43 -28.00
N SER A 398 -0.81 -32.17 -27.79
CA SER A 398 0.25 -33.17 -27.97
C SER A 398 0.08 -34.41 -27.08
N LEU A 399 0.57 -35.55 -27.56
CA LEU A 399 0.53 -36.81 -26.79
C LEU A 399 1.23 -36.68 -25.44
N ASP A 400 2.31 -35.91 -25.36
CA ASP A 400 3.07 -35.75 -24.12
C ASP A 400 2.29 -35.00 -23.04
N VAL A 401 1.42 -34.06 -23.43
CA VAL A 401 0.51 -33.37 -22.51
C VAL A 401 -0.71 -34.26 -22.18
N ARG A 402 -1.24 -35.00 -23.16
CA ARG A 402 -2.40 -35.88 -22.95
C ARG A 402 -2.13 -37.04 -22.01
N LYS A 403 -0.89 -37.54 -21.95
CA LYS A 403 -0.48 -38.60 -20.99
C LYS A 403 -0.69 -38.20 -19.54
N ASP A 404 -0.61 -36.90 -19.24
CA ASP A 404 -0.80 -36.35 -17.89
C ASP A 404 -2.26 -35.93 -17.62
N ALA A 405 -3.17 -36.11 -18.59
CA ALA A 405 -4.58 -35.81 -18.41
C ALA A 405 -5.25 -36.83 -17.48
N GLY A 406 -6.20 -36.34 -16.67
CA GLY A 406 -6.94 -37.14 -15.69
C GLY A 406 -6.97 -36.48 -14.32
N HIS A 407 -7.39 -37.27 -13.32
CA HIS A 407 -7.46 -36.82 -11.94
C HIS A 407 -6.16 -37.11 -11.19
N SER A 408 -5.82 -36.24 -10.25
CA SER A 408 -4.73 -36.44 -9.30
C SER A 408 -5.08 -35.85 -7.95
N LEU A 409 -4.62 -36.49 -6.88
CA LEU A 409 -4.74 -36.03 -5.52
C LEU A 409 -3.33 -35.75 -4.99
N LYS A 410 -3.08 -34.50 -4.60
CA LYS A 410 -1.81 -34.08 -3.99
C LYS A 410 -2.07 -33.72 -2.53
N SER A 411 -1.38 -34.42 -1.63
CA SER A 411 -1.20 -34.02 -0.23
C SER A 411 0.25 -33.64 -0.02
N SER A 412 0.52 -32.36 0.22
CA SER A 412 1.88 -31.84 0.37
C SER A 412 2.06 -30.96 1.60
N LEU A 413 3.27 -31.00 2.15
CA LEU A 413 3.73 -30.10 3.20
C LEU A 413 4.79 -29.16 2.62
N LYS A 414 4.51 -27.86 2.67
CA LYS A 414 5.36 -26.79 2.17
C LYS A 414 5.88 -25.95 3.33
N TYR A 415 7.20 -25.84 3.41
CA TYR A 415 7.90 -24.88 4.26
C TYR A 415 8.40 -23.72 3.40
N THR A 416 8.17 -22.49 3.83
CA THR A 416 8.67 -21.28 3.15
C THR A 416 9.30 -20.34 4.15
N ALA A 417 10.55 -19.94 3.91
CA ALA A 417 11.23 -18.89 4.65
C ALA A 417 11.31 -17.65 3.77
N THR A 418 10.80 -16.52 4.26
CA THR A 418 10.81 -15.23 3.57
C THR A 418 11.53 -14.20 4.42
N ILE A 419 12.51 -13.52 3.83
CA ILE A 419 13.22 -12.39 4.44
C ILE A 419 13.04 -11.22 3.48
N ASP A 420 12.36 -10.16 3.93
CA ASP A 420 12.15 -8.94 3.14
C ASP A 420 12.68 -7.73 3.90
N SER A 421 13.65 -7.05 3.31
CA SER A 421 14.25 -5.82 3.81
C SER A 421 14.11 -4.67 2.80
N ARG A 422 13.32 -4.86 1.74
CA ARG A 422 13.11 -3.83 0.73
C ARG A 422 12.34 -2.66 1.32
N ASP A 423 12.71 -1.47 0.87
CA ASP A 423 11.98 -0.24 1.15
C ASP A 423 10.60 -0.21 0.49
N HIS A 424 10.44 -0.91 -0.64
CA HIS A 424 9.19 -0.93 -1.40
C HIS A 424 8.95 -2.29 -2.10
N PRO A 425 7.73 -2.87 -2.06
CA PRO A 425 7.47 -4.23 -2.57
C PRO A 425 7.44 -4.33 -4.12
N VAL A 426 7.12 -3.25 -4.83
CA VAL A 426 6.99 -3.23 -6.30
C VAL A 426 8.26 -2.73 -7.00
N ILE A 427 8.74 -1.53 -6.69
CA ILE A 427 10.01 -1.00 -7.21
C ILE A 427 10.87 -0.56 -6.02
N ALA A 428 11.66 -1.49 -5.50
CA ALA A 428 12.58 -1.24 -4.40
C ALA A 428 13.74 -0.35 -4.86
N GLN A 429 14.12 0.65 -4.05
CA GLN A 429 15.32 1.45 -4.28
C GLN A 429 16.50 0.94 -3.47
N ARG A 430 16.22 0.30 -2.33
CA ARG A 430 17.22 -0.26 -1.43
C ARG A 430 16.69 -1.52 -0.75
N GLY A 431 17.61 -2.43 -0.45
CA GLY A 431 17.34 -3.62 0.35
C GLY A 431 17.24 -4.88 -0.49
N SER A 432 17.00 -5.99 0.19
CA SER A 432 16.96 -7.32 -0.43
C SER A 432 15.69 -8.08 -0.07
N PHE A 433 15.30 -8.97 -0.97
CA PHE A 433 14.25 -9.94 -0.76
C PHE A 433 14.80 -11.33 -1.03
N SER A 434 14.48 -12.27 -0.16
CA SER A 434 14.89 -13.66 -0.28
C SER A 434 13.74 -14.55 0.18
N GLN A 435 13.25 -15.39 -0.70
CA GLN A 435 12.23 -16.39 -0.39
C GLN A 435 12.70 -17.76 -0.88
N SER A 436 12.68 -18.74 0.01
CA SER A 436 13.02 -20.13 -0.31
C SER A 436 11.91 -21.04 0.20
N SER A 437 11.48 -21.97 -0.64
CA SER A 437 10.41 -22.91 -0.37
C SER A 437 10.84 -24.35 -0.62
N LEU A 438 10.44 -25.25 0.27
CA LEU A 438 10.58 -26.69 0.13
C LEU A 438 9.19 -27.32 0.29
N GLU A 439 8.75 -28.08 -0.72
CA GLU A 439 7.48 -28.79 -0.73
C GLU A 439 7.73 -30.30 -0.82
N LEU A 440 7.13 -31.04 0.09
CA LEU A 440 7.16 -32.51 0.16
C LEU A 440 5.75 -33.03 -0.13
N ALA A 441 5.54 -33.58 -1.32
CA ALA A 441 4.29 -34.23 -1.72
C ALA A 441 4.40 -35.74 -1.57
N GLY A 442 3.35 -36.39 -1.07
CA GLY A 442 3.34 -37.84 -0.83
C GLY A 442 2.85 -38.26 0.56
N LEU A 443 2.29 -37.32 1.33
CA LEU A 443 1.61 -37.58 2.61
C LEU A 443 0.18 -38.15 2.41
N GLY A 444 -0.07 -38.76 1.25
CA GLY A 444 -1.38 -39.16 0.75
C GLY A 444 -1.61 -38.74 -0.71
N GLY A 445 -2.43 -39.49 -1.44
CA GLY A 445 -2.70 -39.25 -2.86
C GLY A 445 -1.68 -39.89 -3.81
N ASP A 446 -1.81 -39.58 -5.10
CA ASP A 446 -1.04 -40.18 -6.20
C ASP A 446 0.15 -39.33 -6.65
N SER A 447 0.33 -38.13 -6.07
CA SER A 447 1.39 -37.19 -6.41
C SER A 447 2.52 -37.23 -5.39
N GLN A 448 3.74 -37.59 -5.81
CA GLN A 448 4.86 -37.87 -4.91
C GLN A 448 6.17 -37.23 -5.41
N PHE A 449 6.63 -36.18 -4.73
CA PHE A 449 7.83 -35.45 -5.12
C PHE A 449 8.40 -34.61 -3.98
N VAL A 450 9.67 -34.24 -4.10
CA VAL A 450 10.30 -33.12 -3.38
C VAL A 450 10.49 -31.99 -4.37
N LYS A 451 10.01 -30.79 -4.05
CA LYS A 451 10.16 -29.59 -4.86
C LYS A 451 10.82 -28.50 -4.05
N TRP A 452 11.92 -27.98 -4.57
CA TRP A 452 12.61 -26.82 -4.01
C TRP A 452 12.51 -25.65 -4.99
N SER A 453 12.29 -24.45 -4.46
CA SER A 453 12.29 -23.22 -5.25
C SER A 453 12.77 -22.04 -4.43
N THR A 454 13.56 -21.16 -5.04
CA THR A 454 14.08 -19.96 -4.39
C THR A 454 14.01 -18.74 -5.29
N GLN A 455 13.86 -17.57 -4.69
CA GLN A 455 13.80 -16.27 -5.34
C GLN A 455 14.57 -15.25 -4.51
N HIS A 456 15.43 -14.49 -5.16
CA HIS A 456 16.29 -13.50 -4.54
C HIS A 456 16.32 -12.21 -5.36
N GLN A 457 16.33 -11.09 -4.66
CA GLN A 457 16.44 -9.76 -5.24
C GLN A 457 17.35 -8.91 -4.35
N ILE A 458 18.23 -8.14 -4.97
CA ILE A 458 19.07 -7.15 -4.30
C ILE A 458 18.94 -5.84 -5.06
N ASN A 459 18.66 -4.75 -4.33
CA ASN A 459 18.51 -3.40 -4.88
C ASN A 459 19.54 -2.48 -4.25
N LEU A 460 20.37 -1.87 -5.10
CA LEU A 460 21.45 -0.98 -4.71
C LEU A 460 21.22 0.40 -5.35
N PRO A 461 21.12 1.48 -4.56
CA PRO A 461 21.07 2.82 -5.11
C PRO A 461 22.45 3.18 -5.69
N LEU A 462 22.46 3.72 -6.90
CA LEU A 462 23.62 4.23 -7.61
C LEU A 462 23.55 5.77 -7.72
N PRO A 463 24.66 6.45 -8.09
CA PRO A 463 24.64 7.88 -8.40
C PRO A 463 23.56 8.26 -9.43
N LEU A 464 23.25 9.56 -9.52
CA LEU A 464 22.28 10.11 -10.47
C LEU A 464 20.85 9.55 -10.30
N LYS A 465 20.44 9.26 -9.06
CA LYS A 465 19.11 8.66 -8.74
C LYS A 465 18.85 7.36 -9.52
N SER A 466 19.89 6.62 -9.90
CA SER A 466 19.80 5.35 -10.60
C SER A 466 19.76 4.19 -9.61
N ILE A 467 19.19 3.06 -9.99
CA ILE A 467 19.08 1.86 -9.15
C ILE A 467 19.60 0.68 -9.94
N PHE A 468 20.61 0.03 -9.40
CA PHE A 468 21.03 -1.27 -9.87
C PHE A 468 20.28 -2.34 -9.10
N GLN A 469 19.82 -3.35 -9.82
CA GLN A 469 19.08 -4.45 -9.23
C GLN A 469 19.52 -5.76 -9.85
N TRP A 470 19.79 -6.73 -8.98
CA TRP A 470 20.03 -8.11 -9.36
C TRP A 470 18.88 -8.99 -8.90
N CYS A 471 18.48 -9.91 -9.76
CA CYS A 471 17.40 -10.86 -9.52
C CYS A 471 17.87 -12.27 -9.87
N PHE A 472 17.45 -13.24 -9.06
CA PHE A 472 17.75 -14.64 -9.27
C PHE A 472 16.58 -15.51 -8.80
N SER A 473 16.19 -16.48 -9.61
CA SER A 473 15.18 -17.48 -9.26
C SER A 473 15.65 -18.84 -9.73
N ALA A 474 15.46 -19.88 -8.93
CA ALA A 474 15.77 -21.24 -9.32
C ALA A 474 14.79 -22.22 -8.68
N GLY A 475 14.69 -23.41 -9.26
CA GLY A 475 13.91 -24.48 -8.69
C GLY A 475 14.25 -25.82 -9.28
N ALA A 476 13.99 -26.87 -8.51
CA ALA A 476 14.23 -28.25 -8.87
C ALA A 476 13.18 -29.14 -8.22
N ILE A 477 12.69 -30.13 -8.97
CA ILE A 477 11.72 -31.12 -8.51
C ILE A 477 12.26 -32.53 -8.78
N TRP A 478 12.13 -33.41 -7.79
CA TRP A 478 12.56 -34.80 -7.85
C TRP A 478 11.43 -35.73 -7.39
N PRO A 479 11.18 -36.85 -8.09
CA PRO A 479 10.21 -37.85 -7.65
C PRO A 479 10.74 -38.61 -6.42
N LEU A 480 9.87 -38.92 -5.45
CA LEU A 480 10.25 -39.58 -4.18
C LEU A 480 10.30 -41.11 -4.23
N LEU A 481 9.44 -41.75 -5.04
CA LEU A 481 9.31 -43.20 -5.11
C LEU A 481 9.38 -43.65 -6.57
N GLN A 482 10.40 -44.44 -6.92
CA GLN A 482 10.52 -45.16 -8.20
C GLN A 482 9.63 -46.43 -8.25
N ARG A 483 8.56 -46.52 -7.45
CA ARG A 483 7.62 -47.65 -7.55
C ARG A 483 6.63 -47.37 -8.67
N GLY A 484 7.07 -47.64 -9.89
CA GLY A 484 6.30 -47.45 -11.11
C GLY A 484 6.85 -46.33 -11.98
N ASN A 485 6.46 -46.34 -13.25
CA ASN A 485 6.83 -45.37 -14.29
C ASN A 485 6.22 -43.97 -14.04
N GLN A 486 6.02 -43.57 -12.78
CA GLN A 486 5.38 -42.31 -12.42
C GLN A 486 6.33 -41.14 -12.68
N THR A 487 6.06 -40.42 -13.76
CA THR A 487 6.73 -39.18 -14.12
C THR A 487 6.10 -37.99 -13.40
N ILE A 488 6.90 -36.94 -13.16
CA ILE A 488 6.38 -35.64 -12.69
C ILE A 488 5.37 -35.13 -13.71
N LYS A 489 4.13 -34.91 -13.24
CA LYS A 489 3.01 -34.40 -14.05
C LYS A 489 3.28 -32.96 -14.50
N ILE A 490 2.81 -32.60 -15.68
CA ILE A 490 3.04 -31.29 -16.30
C ILE A 490 2.66 -30.10 -15.41
N ASN A 491 1.61 -30.22 -14.60
CA ASN A 491 1.14 -29.18 -13.69
C ASN A 491 2.05 -28.95 -12.47
N ASP A 492 3.01 -29.85 -12.20
CA ASP A 492 4.00 -29.71 -11.13
C ASP A 492 5.36 -29.19 -11.63
N ARG A 493 5.58 -29.13 -12.96
CA ARG A 493 6.84 -28.71 -13.58
C ARG A 493 7.06 -27.20 -13.54
N PHE A 494 8.29 -26.79 -13.82
CA PHE A 494 8.66 -25.39 -13.96
C PHE A 494 8.64 -24.94 -15.41
N PHE A 495 8.31 -23.67 -15.62
CA PHE A 495 8.24 -23.07 -16.94
C PHE A 495 8.96 -21.73 -16.97
N LEU A 496 9.63 -21.45 -18.07
CA LEU A 496 10.51 -20.29 -18.21
C LEU A 496 10.08 -19.40 -19.39
N GLY A 497 10.21 -18.08 -19.23
CA GLY A 497 9.91 -17.11 -20.27
C GLY A 497 8.66 -16.27 -19.99
N GLY A 498 8.65 -15.06 -20.53
CA GLY A 498 7.62 -14.04 -20.32
C GLY A 498 8.22 -12.70 -19.87
N PRO A 499 7.39 -11.63 -19.84
CA PRO A 499 7.86 -10.27 -19.59
C PRO A 499 8.40 -10.00 -18.18
N LEU A 500 8.05 -10.86 -17.21
CA LEU A 500 8.45 -10.77 -15.79
C LEU A 500 9.40 -11.90 -15.38
N ASN A 501 9.92 -12.65 -16.34
CA ASN A 501 10.89 -13.69 -16.07
C ASN A 501 12.06 -13.43 -17.03
N VAL A 502 12.31 -14.33 -17.98
CA VAL A 502 13.27 -14.07 -19.06
C VAL A 502 12.59 -13.31 -20.20
N ARG A 503 12.77 -11.98 -20.22
CA ARG A 503 12.24 -11.08 -21.28
C ARG A 503 12.77 -11.49 -22.65
N GLY A 504 12.00 -11.24 -23.70
CA GLY A 504 12.34 -11.65 -25.07
C GLY A 504 12.01 -13.10 -25.43
N PHE A 505 11.47 -13.86 -24.48
CA PHE A 505 10.80 -15.14 -24.72
C PHE A 505 9.30 -14.97 -24.47
N ASP A 506 8.48 -15.70 -25.22
CA ASP A 506 7.04 -15.74 -25.00
C ASP A 506 6.73 -16.32 -23.60
N TYR A 507 5.50 -16.14 -23.12
CA TYR A 507 5.05 -16.76 -21.87
C TYR A 507 5.29 -18.26 -21.89
N HIS A 508 6.15 -18.75 -21.00
CA HIS A 508 6.57 -20.15 -20.94
C HIS A 508 7.21 -20.67 -22.24
N GLY A 509 7.71 -19.76 -23.08
CA GLY A 509 8.27 -20.05 -24.40
C GLY A 509 9.72 -20.49 -24.39
N ALA A 510 10.42 -20.44 -23.26
CA ALA A 510 11.77 -20.99 -23.14
C ALA A 510 11.68 -22.43 -22.61
N GLY A 511 12.28 -23.38 -23.34
CA GLY A 511 12.32 -24.78 -22.93
C GLY A 511 11.82 -25.78 -23.98
N PRO A 512 11.68 -27.05 -23.61
CA PRO A 512 11.21 -28.09 -24.52
C PRO A 512 9.75 -27.87 -24.91
N HIS A 513 9.45 -28.07 -26.19
CA HIS A 513 8.11 -27.98 -26.77
C HIS A 513 7.80 -29.24 -27.58
N SER A 514 6.54 -29.67 -27.57
CA SER A 514 6.03 -30.78 -28.39
C SER A 514 4.74 -30.33 -29.08
N GLU A 515 4.73 -30.36 -30.43
CA GLU A 515 3.63 -29.86 -31.28
C GLU A 515 3.18 -28.43 -30.91
N GLY A 516 4.12 -27.59 -30.49
CA GLY A 516 3.84 -26.22 -30.08
C GLY A 516 3.25 -26.06 -28.66
N ALA A 517 3.11 -27.13 -27.89
CA ALA A 517 2.83 -27.05 -26.46
C ALA A 517 4.14 -27.03 -25.67
N ALA A 518 4.31 -26.08 -24.75
CA ALA A 518 5.44 -26.06 -23.83
C ALA A 518 5.34 -27.25 -22.85
N LEU A 519 6.43 -27.97 -22.61
CA LEU A 519 6.46 -29.12 -21.70
C LEU A 519 7.05 -28.80 -20.33
N GLY A 520 7.73 -27.66 -20.22
CA GLY A 520 8.42 -27.23 -19.00
C GLY A 520 9.60 -28.13 -18.66
N GLY A 521 10.09 -28.03 -17.44
CA GLY A 521 11.10 -28.94 -16.95
C GLY A 521 11.16 -29.13 -15.46
N ASP A 522 11.98 -30.10 -15.06
CA ASP A 522 12.16 -30.50 -13.66
C ASP A 522 13.06 -29.51 -12.91
N CYS A 523 13.99 -28.88 -13.62
CA CYS A 523 14.88 -27.86 -13.07
C CYS A 523 14.84 -26.60 -13.91
N TYR A 524 14.95 -25.45 -13.24
CA TYR A 524 15.17 -24.18 -13.91
C TYR A 524 16.02 -23.25 -13.06
N TRP A 525 16.67 -22.30 -13.73
CA TRP A 525 17.21 -21.11 -13.11
C TRP A 525 17.05 -19.92 -14.06
N ALA A 526 16.90 -18.73 -13.49
CA ALA A 526 16.82 -17.47 -14.20
C ALA A 526 17.52 -16.39 -13.37
N THR A 527 18.23 -15.49 -14.03
CA THR A 527 18.84 -14.32 -13.42
C THR A 527 18.65 -13.10 -14.30
N GLY A 528 18.52 -11.95 -13.67
CA GLY A 528 18.34 -10.66 -14.33
C GLY A 528 19.22 -9.60 -13.68
N LEU A 529 19.94 -8.85 -14.50
CA LEU A 529 20.60 -7.60 -14.11
C LEU A 529 19.77 -6.46 -14.68
N HIS A 530 19.34 -5.55 -13.83
CA HIS A 530 18.47 -4.43 -14.16
C HIS A 530 19.14 -3.13 -13.73
N LEU A 531 19.10 -2.14 -14.61
CA LEU A 531 19.50 -0.78 -14.29
C LEU A 531 18.30 0.14 -14.58
N TYR A 532 17.80 0.77 -13.52
CA TYR A 532 16.76 1.78 -13.64
C TYR A 532 17.36 3.17 -13.53
N THR A 533 17.11 4.03 -14.51
CA THR A 533 17.60 5.41 -14.50
C THR A 533 16.46 6.39 -14.66
N PRO A 534 16.58 7.63 -14.14
CA PRO A 534 15.64 8.68 -14.50
C PRO A 534 15.70 8.99 -16.01
N LEU A 535 14.65 9.66 -16.52
CA LEU A 535 14.61 10.14 -17.90
C LEU A 535 15.58 11.33 -18.07
N PRO A 536 16.54 11.28 -19.02
CA PRO A 536 17.59 12.28 -19.17
C PRO A 536 17.06 13.70 -19.48
N PHE A 537 15.91 13.82 -20.16
CA PHE A 537 15.33 15.11 -20.55
C PHE A 537 14.42 15.75 -19.49
N LEU A 538 14.14 15.06 -18.37
CA LEU A 538 13.20 15.50 -17.34
C LEU A 538 13.88 15.81 -16.00
N TYR A 539 15.19 16.03 -15.99
CA TYR A 539 16.00 16.27 -14.78
C TYR A 539 15.46 17.41 -13.88
N HIS A 540 14.72 18.37 -14.45
CA HIS A 540 14.17 19.54 -13.77
C HIS A 540 12.70 19.39 -13.34
N ARG A 541 12.03 18.26 -13.61
CA ARG A 541 10.62 18.02 -13.25
C ARG A 541 10.49 16.84 -12.28
N GLU A 542 10.76 17.11 -10.99
CA GLU A 542 10.80 16.10 -9.94
C GLU A 542 9.53 15.25 -9.82
N ASN A 543 8.35 15.81 -10.13
CA ASN A 543 7.06 15.12 -10.00
C ASN A 543 6.83 13.97 -11.02
N LEU A 544 7.43 14.02 -12.21
CA LEU A 544 7.27 12.95 -13.22
C LEU A 544 8.33 11.85 -13.06
N MET A 545 9.49 12.19 -12.48
CA MET A 545 10.61 11.27 -12.27
C MET A 545 10.31 10.17 -11.25
N SER A 546 9.35 10.38 -10.35
CA SER A 546 8.93 9.38 -9.36
C SER A 546 8.07 8.26 -9.96
N TYR A 547 7.39 8.53 -11.08
CA TYR A 547 6.47 7.59 -11.73
C TYR A 547 7.06 6.87 -12.93
N VAL A 548 8.08 7.44 -13.60
CA VAL A 548 8.63 6.91 -14.85
C VAL A 548 10.13 6.73 -14.75
N ARG A 549 10.62 5.53 -15.07
CA ARG A 549 12.05 5.21 -15.14
C ARG A 549 12.39 4.55 -16.47
N LEU A 550 13.58 4.86 -17.00
CA LEU A 550 14.19 4.03 -18.03
C LEU A 550 14.66 2.73 -17.38
N HIS A 551 14.61 1.65 -18.16
CA HIS A 551 14.93 0.31 -17.71
C HIS A 551 15.85 -0.35 -18.73
N TYR A 552 17.05 -0.71 -18.29
CA TYR A 552 17.98 -1.52 -19.05
C TYR A 552 18.08 -2.88 -18.36
N PHE A 553 18.08 -3.96 -19.13
CA PHE A 553 18.18 -5.29 -18.54
C PHE A 553 19.03 -6.25 -19.36
N LEU A 554 19.61 -7.21 -18.65
CA LEU A 554 20.26 -8.40 -19.18
C LEU A 554 19.73 -9.61 -18.40
N ASN A 555 19.04 -10.52 -19.07
CA ASN A 555 18.47 -11.71 -18.46
C ASN A 555 19.13 -12.96 -19.03
N ALA A 556 19.40 -13.92 -18.17
CA ALA A 556 19.81 -15.26 -18.57
C ALA A 556 18.97 -16.31 -17.85
N GLY A 557 18.79 -17.47 -18.46
CA GLY A 557 18.12 -18.57 -17.78
C GLY A 557 18.13 -19.86 -18.57
N ASN A 558 17.77 -20.94 -17.91
CA ASN A 558 17.70 -22.27 -18.49
C ASN A 558 16.62 -23.11 -17.80
N VAL A 559 16.04 -24.05 -18.53
CA VAL A 559 15.08 -25.05 -18.04
C VAL A 559 15.35 -26.39 -18.73
N PHE A 560 15.38 -27.47 -17.95
CA PHE A 560 15.76 -28.81 -18.41
C PHE A 560 15.16 -29.92 -17.53
N ASN A 561 15.20 -31.16 -18.03
CA ASN A 561 14.65 -32.34 -17.36
C ASN A 561 15.76 -33.17 -16.71
N THR A 562 15.51 -33.61 -15.48
CA THR A 562 16.51 -34.38 -14.69
C THR A 562 16.60 -35.84 -15.09
N GLN A 563 15.66 -36.35 -15.90
CA GLN A 563 15.68 -37.73 -16.41
C GLN A 563 16.95 -38.07 -17.21
N SER A 564 17.60 -37.06 -17.78
CA SER A 564 18.83 -37.20 -18.57
C SER A 564 20.13 -36.99 -17.75
N VAL A 565 20.00 -36.82 -16.43
CA VAL A 565 21.10 -36.57 -15.51
C VAL A 565 21.42 -37.84 -14.73
N HIS A 566 22.64 -38.35 -14.90
CA HIS A 566 23.10 -39.58 -14.23
C HIS A 566 24.21 -39.31 -13.19
N SER A 567 24.79 -38.12 -13.18
CA SER A 567 25.91 -37.73 -12.30
C SER A 567 25.95 -36.22 -12.03
N VAL A 568 26.63 -35.80 -10.95
CA VAL A 568 26.81 -34.37 -10.61
C VAL A 568 27.48 -33.57 -11.75
N PRO A 569 28.54 -34.06 -12.43
CA PRO A 569 29.10 -33.37 -13.59
C PRO A 569 28.10 -33.19 -14.74
N SER A 570 27.27 -34.21 -15.02
CA SER A 570 26.23 -34.11 -16.06
C SER A 570 25.17 -33.06 -15.68
N PHE A 571 24.82 -32.95 -14.40
CA PHE A 571 23.91 -31.92 -13.90
C PHE A 571 24.48 -30.51 -14.10
N LEU A 572 25.74 -30.29 -13.69
CA LEU A 572 26.42 -29.01 -13.84
C LEU A 572 26.55 -28.59 -15.31
N SER A 573 26.82 -29.56 -16.20
CA SER A 573 26.85 -29.31 -17.64
C SER A 573 25.46 -28.91 -18.18
N GLN A 574 24.38 -29.56 -17.71
CA GLN A 574 23.02 -29.19 -18.15
C GLN A 574 22.60 -27.79 -17.68
N LEU A 575 23.10 -27.30 -16.54
CA LEU A 575 22.84 -25.93 -16.10
C LEU A 575 23.27 -24.88 -17.14
N THR A 576 24.37 -25.12 -17.84
CA THR A 576 24.99 -24.14 -18.76
C THR A 576 24.73 -24.42 -20.24
N ASN A 577 24.62 -25.69 -20.66
CA ASN A 577 24.55 -26.09 -22.08
C ASN A 577 23.40 -25.45 -22.88
N ALA A 578 22.25 -25.22 -22.24
CA ALA A 578 21.06 -24.65 -22.90
C ALA A 578 20.70 -23.25 -22.37
N THR A 579 21.71 -22.48 -21.95
CA THR A 579 21.50 -21.12 -21.45
C THR A 579 20.92 -20.23 -22.53
N ARG A 580 19.89 -19.50 -22.16
CA ARG A 580 19.24 -18.47 -22.98
C ARG A 580 19.62 -17.11 -22.43
N LEU A 581 19.90 -16.17 -23.33
CA LEU A 581 20.35 -14.83 -22.98
C LEU A 581 19.53 -13.80 -23.76
N SER A 582 19.07 -12.77 -23.09
CA SER A 582 18.41 -11.63 -23.72
C SER A 582 18.81 -10.32 -23.05
N CYS A 583 18.84 -9.25 -23.83
CA CYS A 583 19.04 -7.91 -23.32
C CYS A 583 17.97 -6.97 -23.87
N GLY A 584 17.89 -5.77 -23.33
CA GLY A 584 17.00 -4.77 -23.89
C GLY A 584 16.95 -3.49 -23.09
N LEU A 585 16.10 -2.59 -23.60
CA LEU A 585 15.86 -1.27 -23.04
C LEU A 585 14.36 -1.00 -23.04
N GLY A 586 13.88 -0.23 -22.08
CA GLY A 586 12.46 0.01 -21.92
C GLY A 586 12.14 1.13 -20.97
N VAL A 587 10.86 1.26 -20.70
CA VAL A 587 10.30 2.23 -19.75
C VAL A 587 9.46 1.48 -18.74
N VAL A 588 9.66 1.80 -17.46
CA VAL A 588 8.90 1.28 -16.34
C VAL A 588 8.07 2.41 -15.74
N LEU A 589 6.78 2.16 -15.60
CA LEU A 589 5.83 3.07 -14.99
C LEU A 589 5.39 2.48 -13.64
N ASN A 590 5.56 3.26 -12.58
CA ASN A 590 5.06 2.92 -11.25
C ASN A 590 3.61 3.42 -11.12
N LEU A 591 2.64 2.51 -11.17
CA LEU A 591 1.25 2.83 -10.93
C LEU A 591 0.97 2.87 -9.42
N MET A 592 1.20 4.04 -8.83
CA MET A 592 0.80 4.36 -7.45
C MET A 592 1.27 3.31 -6.43
N ASN A 593 2.45 2.71 -6.63
CA ASN A 593 3.02 1.70 -5.74
C ASN A 593 2.23 0.37 -5.65
N VAL A 594 1.23 0.17 -6.51
CA VAL A 594 0.41 -1.06 -6.56
C VAL A 594 0.90 -2.01 -7.63
N ALA A 595 1.34 -1.48 -8.77
CA ALA A 595 1.81 -2.29 -9.90
C ALA A 595 2.90 -1.54 -10.68
N ARG A 596 3.82 -2.30 -11.29
CA ARG A 596 4.71 -1.79 -12.33
C ARG A 596 4.16 -2.16 -13.69
N LEU A 597 4.11 -1.20 -14.61
CA LEU A 597 3.96 -1.46 -16.03
C LEU A 597 5.33 -1.37 -16.68
N GLU A 598 5.69 -2.33 -17.50
CA GLU A 598 6.93 -2.31 -18.26
C GLU A 598 6.63 -2.39 -19.75
N LEU A 599 7.20 -1.46 -20.51
CA LEU A 599 7.26 -1.55 -21.97
C LEU A 599 8.74 -1.66 -22.34
N ASN A 600 9.14 -2.87 -22.71
CA ASN A 600 10.53 -3.21 -22.98
C ASN A 600 10.70 -3.58 -24.45
N TYR A 601 11.73 -3.05 -25.10
CA TYR A 601 12.22 -3.54 -26.37
C TYR A 601 13.26 -4.63 -26.10
N THR A 602 12.96 -5.86 -26.50
CA THR A 602 13.73 -7.07 -26.15
C THR A 602 14.53 -7.59 -27.35
N LEU A 603 15.79 -7.90 -27.09
CA LEU A 603 16.75 -8.50 -28.03
C LEU A 603 17.25 -9.83 -27.45
N PRO A 604 16.65 -10.96 -27.87
CA PRO A 604 17.13 -12.31 -27.58
C PRO A 604 18.46 -12.55 -28.29
N LEU A 605 19.50 -12.83 -27.52
CA LEU A 605 20.88 -13.02 -28.00
C LEU A 605 21.20 -14.51 -28.21
N TRP A 606 20.90 -15.34 -27.20
CA TRP A 606 21.09 -16.79 -27.27
C TRP A 606 19.76 -17.50 -27.06
N THR A 607 19.40 -18.36 -28.02
CA THR A 607 18.12 -19.06 -28.11
C THR A 607 18.35 -20.50 -28.53
N GLN A 608 17.46 -21.40 -28.13
CA GLN A 608 17.46 -22.81 -28.54
C GLN A 608 16.44 -23.05 -29.65
N VAL A 609 16.59 -24.14 -30.41
CA VAL A 609 15.76 -24.47 -31.59
C VAL A 609 14.27 -24.55 -31.27
N HIS A 610 13.92 -25.03 -30.07
CA HIS A 610 12.53 -25.20 -29.64
C HIS A 610 11.95 -23.98 -28.90
N ASP A 611 12.69 -22.88 -28.78
CA ASP A 611 12.21 -21.71 -28.05
C ASP A 611 11.23 -20.86 -28.87
N ARG A 612 10.22 -20.31 -28.19
CA ARG A 612 9.35 -19.27 -28.73
C ARG A 612 9.85 -17.90 -28.29
N VAL A 613 10.36 -17.17 -29.27
CA VAL A 613 11.13 -15.94 -29.06
C VAL A 613 10.32 -14.73 -29.52
N ILE A 614 10.35 -13.66 -28.73
CA ILE A 614 9.73 -12.36 -29.06
C ILE A 614 10.84 -11.35 -29.28
N LYS A 615 11.02 -10.91 -30.53
CA LYS A 615 11.90 -9.81 -30.90
C LYS A 615 11.08 -8.52 -30.98
N GLY A 616 11.51 -7.46 -30.32
CA GLY A 616 10.83 -6.17 -30.34
C GLY A 616 10.08 -5.85 -29.04
N PHE A 617 8.92 -5.22 -29.13
CA PHE A 617 8.22 -4.73 -27.93
C PHE A 617 7.52 -5.84 -27.15
N GLN A 618 7.82 -5.91 -25.87
CA GLN A 618 7.19 -6.79 -24.89
C GLN A 618 6.62 -5.93 -23.75
N PHE A 619 5.35 -6.18 -23.41
CA PHE A 619 4.66 -5.48 -22.33
C PHE A 619 4.48 -6.39 -21.11
N GLY A 620 4.79 -5.89 -19.92
CA GLY A 620 4.71 -6.62 -18.65
C GLY A 620 3.96 -5.84 -17.58
N VAL A 621 3.25 -6.54 -16.69
CA VAL A 621 2.56 -5.95 -15.54
C VAL A 621 2.87 -6.75 -14.28
N GLY A 622 3.71 -6.21 -13.39
CA GLY A 622 4.09 -6.86 -12.14
C GLY A 622 3.35 -6.26 -10.94
N PHE A 623 2.66 -7.11 -10.17
CA PHE A 623 1.99 -6.74 -8.91
C PHE A 623 2.84 -7.09 -7.68
N THR A 624 3.68 -8.09 -7.83
CA THR A 624 4.78 -8.47 -6.95
C THR A 624 6.02 -8.58 -7.82
N PHE A 625 7.19 -8.36 -7.23
CA PHE A 625 8.43 -8.37 -7.98
C PHE A 625 8.84 -9.80 -8.35
N ILE A 626 8.82 -10.13 -9.65
CA ILE A 626 9.73 -11.06 -10.36
C ILE A 626 10.06 -10.38 -11.69
#